data_AF-A0A9W9UJJ9-F1
#
_entry.id   AF-A0A9W9UJJ9-F1
#
_cell.length_a   1.000
_cell.length_b   1.000
_cell.length_c   1.000
_cell.angle_alpha   90.00
_cell.angle_beta   90.00
_cell.angle_gamma   90.00
#
_symmetry.space_group_name_H-M   'P 1'
#
loop_
_entity.id
_entity.type
_entity.pdbx_description
1 polymer ?
#
loop_
_entity_poly.entity_id
_entity_poly.type
_entity_poly.pdbx_seq_one_letter_code
_entity_poly.pdbx_strand_id
1 'polypeptide(L)'
;MSPNQPATADSGYITDPAPLENTYTSDSSLQRALEWYLPSTTLQAARPHFTQLGAEAISERVREWSGDAERNVPYVKSHNVWGKRYDYDRLVTTEGWKQLGQWGARNKYDLEANSKVYEAAR
;
A
#
# COMPACT_ATOMS: atom_id res chain seq x y z
N MET A 1 -12.08 50.22 -8.04
CA MET A 1 -12.28 48.78 -8.29
C MET A 1 -10.93 48.18 -8.61
N SER A 2 -10.39 47.33 -7.73
CA SER A 2 -9.15 46.59 -8.04
C SER A 2 -9.41 45.64 -9.21
N PRO A 3 -8.47 45.48 -10.17
CA PRO A 3 -8.67 44.57 -11.30
C PRO A 3 -8.76 43.12 -10.80
N ASN A 4 -9.73 42.36 -11.30
CA ASN A 4 -9.84 40.92 -11.04
C ASN A 4 -8.58 40.22 -11.55
N GLN A 5 -7.77 39.68 -10.64
CA GLN A 5 -6.56 38.94 -10.98
C GLN A 5 -6.96 37.48 -11.32
N PRO A 6 -6.61 36.95 -12.51
CA PRO A 6 -6.86 35.56 -12.84
C PRO A 6 -5.99 34.63 -11.99
N ALA A 7 -6.51 33.43 -11.68
CA ALA A 7 -5.76 32.39 -10.97
C ALA A 7 -4.55 31.92 -11.81
N THR A 8 -3.47 31.55 -11.15
CA THR A 8 -2.27 30.93 -11.74
C THR A 8 -1.99 29.57 -11.09
N ALA A 9 -0.87 28.91 -11.43
CA ALA A 9 -0.46 27.68 -10.77
C ALA A 9 -0.18 27.87 -9.26
N ASP A 10 0.25 29.08 -8.87
CA ASP A 10 0.67 29.41 -7.50
C ASP A 10 -0.24 30.46 -6.82
N SER A 11 -1.30 30.94 -7.50
CA SER A 11 -2.21 31.96 -6.98
C SER A 11 -3.67 31.69 -7.32
N GLY A 12 -4.56 32.08 -6.41
CA GLY A 12 -5.99 31.77 -6.48
C GLY A 12 -6.40 30.75 -5.41
N TYR A 13 -7.49 30.04 -5.64
CA TYR A 13 -7.95 29.00 -4.73
C TYR A 13 -7.21 27.69 -4.99
N ILE A 14 -6.49 27.21 -3.99
CA ILE A 14 -5.84 25.90 -3.99
C ILE A 14 -6.62 25.01 -3.03
N THR A 15 -7.01 23.82 -3.48
CA THR A 15 -7.72 22.85 -2.64
C THR A 15 -6.71 22.14 -1.74
N ASP A 16 -6.90 22.25 -0.43
CA ASP A 16 -6.15 21.49 0.56
C ASP A 16 -7.01 20.32 1.07
N PRO A 17 -6.77 19.08 0.61
CA PRO A 17 -7.54 17.93 1.06
C PRO A 17 -7.23 17.61 2.52
N ALA A 18 -8.27 17.24 3.29
CA ALA A 18 -8.07 16.79 4.66
C ALA A 18 -7.10 15.59 4.70
N PRO A 19 -6.22 15.51 5.71
CA PRO A 19 -5.33 14.37 5.87
C PRO A 19 -6.13 13.09 6.06
N LEU A 20 -5.56 11.96 5.61
CA LEU A 20 -6.17 10.65 5.83
C LEU A 20 -6.16 10.32 7.32
N GLU A 21 -7.29 9.82 7.80
CA GLU A 21 -7.42 9.26 9.15
C GLU A 21 -7.08 7.77 9.15
N ASN A 22 -6.75 7.24 10.32
CA ASN A 22 -6.48 5.82 10.49
C ASN A 22 -7.68 4.99 10.01
N THR A 23 -7.43 4.11 9.04
CA THR A 23 -8.46 3.38 8.29
C THR A 23 -9.26 2.39 9.12
N TYR A 24 -8.73 1.94 10.26
CA TYR A 24 -9.48 1.08 11.18
C TYR A 24 -10.39 1.91 12.10
N THR A 25 -9.88 3.03 12.65
CA THR A 25 -10.65 3.82 13.62
C THR A 25 -11.75 4.65 12.99
N SER A 26 -11.56 5.10 11.74
CA SER A 26 -12.55 5.89 11.00
C SER A 26 -13.64 5.03 10.33
N ASP A 27 -13.38 3.73 10.09
CA ASP A 27 -14.35 2.82 9.47
C ASP A 27 -15.28 2.16 10.50
N SER A 28 -16.39 2.84 10.81
CA SER A 28 -17.44 2.31 11.69
C SER A 28 -18.13 1.06 11.13
N SER A 29 -18.12 0.84 9.81
CA SER A 29 -18.75 -0.33 9.20
C SER A 29 -17.89 -1.57 9.39
N LEU A 30 -16.58 -1.44 9.21
CA LEU A 30 -15.60 -2.49 9.50
C LEU A 30 -15.65 -2.88 10.99
N GLN A 31 -15.63 -1.90 11.89
CA GLN A 31 -15.71 -2.16 13.34
C GLN A 31 -16.97 -2.94 13.71
N ARG A 32 -18.13 -2.51 13.19
CA ARG A 32 -19.41 -3.20 13.42
C ARG A 32 -19.40 -4.63 12.87
N ALA A 33 -18.85 -4.84 11.68
CA ALA A 33 -18.74 -6.18 11.10
C ALA A 33 -17.86 -7.09 11.98
N LEU A 34 -16.72 -6.60 12.44
CA LEU A 34 -15.83 -7.37 13.31
C LEU A 34 -16.48 -7.69 14.66
N GLU A 35 -17.23 -6.76 15.25
CA GLU A 35 -18.00 -6.98 16.47
C GLU A 35 -19.09 -8.04 16.30
N TRP A 36 -19.66 -8.16 15.09
CA TRP A 36 -20.67 -9.16 14.78
C TRP A 36 -20.10 -10.56 14.61
N TYR A 37 -18.95 -10.68 13.91
CA TYR A 37 -18.40 -11.97 13.52
C TYR A 37 -17.36 -12.53 14.50
N LEU A 38 -16.75 -11.70 15.36
CA LEU A 38 -15.71 -12.14 16.28
C LEU A 38 -16.19 -12.14 17.74
N PRO A 39 -15.82 -13.17 18.53
CA PRO A 39 -15.98 -13.11 19.98
C PRO A 39 -15.29 -11.88 20.57
N SER A 40 -15.89 -11.29 21.59
CA SER A 40 -15.38 -10.06 22.22
C SER A 40 -13.94 -10.19 22.69
N THR A 41 -13.55 -11.36 23.22
CA THR A 41 -12.18 -11.65 23.67
C THR A 41 -11.17 -11.60 22.52
N THR A 42 -11.49 -12.24 21.39
CA THR A 42 -10.66 -12.22 20.17
C THR A 42 -10.55 -10.82 19.60
N LEU A 43 -11.67 -10.10 19.52
CA LEU A 43 -11.68 -8.73 19.00
C LEU A 43 -10.85 -7.79 19.88
N GLN A 44 -10.97 -7.87 21.20
CA GLN A 44 -10.18 -7.04 22.11
C GLN A 44 -8.68 -7.34 22.00
N ALA A 45 -8.30 -8.60 21.79
CA ALA A 45 -6.91 -8.99 21.55
C ALA A 45 -6.39 -8.49 20.19
N ALA A 46 -7.22 -8.44 19.16
CA ALA A 46 -6.84 -8.02 17.80
C ALA A 46 -6.89 -6.49 17.59
N ARG A 47 -7.71 -5.76 18.38
CA ARG A 47 -7.91 -4.30 18.27
C ARG A 47 -6.61 -3.49 18.18
N PRO A 48 -5.61 -3.69 19.07
CA PRO A 48 -4.35 -2.94 18.98
C PRO A 48 -3.64 -3.14 17.65
N HIS A 49 -3.67 -4.36 17.12
CA HIS A 49 -3.05 -4.68 15.84
C HIS A 49 -3.77 -4.01 14.67
N PHE A 50 -5.11 -4.03 14.63
CA PHE A 50 -5.87 -3.33 13.59
C PHE A 50 -5.66 -1.82 13.63
N THR A 51 -5.64 -1.22 14.82
CA THR A 51 -5.33 0.21 14.98
C THR A 51 -3.93 0.53 14.48
N GLN A 52 -2.91 -0.25 14.86
CA GLN A 52 -1.55 -0.04 14.37
C GLN A 52 -1.48 -0.17 12.84
N LEU A 53 -2.11 -1.21 12.29
CA LEU A 53 -2.12 -1.49 10.86
C LEU A 53 -2.79 -0.37 10.07
N GLY A 54 -3.93 0.14 10.55
CA GLY A 54 -4.63 1.26 9.92
C GLY A 54 -3.83 2.56 9.95
N ALA A 55 -3.01 2.78 10.99
CA ALA A 55 -2.09 3.92 11.05
C ALA A 55 -0.89 3.75 10.08
N GLU A 56 -0.32 2.54 10.01
CA GLU A 56 0.77 2.24 9.09
C GLU A 56 0.33 2.36 7.62
N ALA A 57 -0.88 1.91 7.30
CA ALA A 57 -1.42 1.93 5.94
C ALA A 57 -1.50 3.34 5.33
N ILE A 58 -1.77 4.36 6.14
CA ILE A 58 -1.82 5.77 5.71
C ILE A 58 -0.51 6.51 5.91
N SER A 59 0.53 5.84 6.44
CA SER A 59 1.82 6.48 6.66
C SER A 59 2.44 6.94 5.34
N GLU A 60 3.21 8.03 5.41
CA GLU A 60 3.90 8.57 4.24
C GLU A 60 4.77 7.51 3.54
N ARG A 61 5.44 6.66 4.32
CA ARG A 61 6.28 5.57 3.81
C ARG A 61 5.48 4.56 2.97
N VAL A 62 4.35 4.06 3.48
CA VAL A 62 3.52 3.10 2.73
C VAL A 62 2.89 3.76 1.50
N ARG A 63 2.54 5.05 1.61
CA ARG A 63 2.05 5.86 0.49
C ARG A 63 3.12 6.04 -0.59
N GLU A 64 4.37 6.29 -0.23
CA GLU A 64 5.50 6.38 -1.16
C GLU A 64 5.74 5.05 -1.88
N TRP A 65 5.76 3.93 -1.15
CA TRP A 65 5.90 2.61 -1.76
C TRP A 65 4.75 2.28 -2.73
N SER A 66 3.52 2.60 -2.34
CA SER A 66 2.34 2.46 -3.21
C SER A 66 2.46 3.33 -4.46
N GLY A 67 2.89 4.58 -4.30
CA GLY A 67 3.09 5.49 -5.42
C GLY A 67 4.22 5.07 -6.36
N ASP A 68 5.30 4.48 -5.84
CA ASP A 68 6.38 3.92 -6.66
C ASP A 68 5.90 2.71 -7.46
N ALA A 69 5.20 1.78 -6.80
CA ALA A 69 4.66 0.58 -7.41
C ALA A 69 3.63 0.88 -8.51
N GLU A 70 2.80 1.91 -8.33
CA GLU A 70 1.81 2.34 -9.31
C GLU A 70 2.43 3.01 -10.54
N ARG A 71 3.43 3.87 -10.33
CA ARG A 71 4.15 4.54 -11.43
C ARG A 71 4.98 3.57 -12.26
N ASN A 72 5.48 2.52 -11.62
CA ASN A 72 6.43 1.59 -12.21
C ASN A 72 5.86 0.15 -12.17
N VAL A 73 4.89 -0.09 -13.04
CA VAL A 73 4.21 -1.39 -13.12
C VAL A 73 5.19 -2.54 -13.44
N PRO A 74 4.99 -3.72 -12.83
CA PRO A 74 5.87 -4.85 -13.02
C PRO A 74 5.77 -5.41 -14.45
N TYR A 75 6.88 -5.96 -14.94
CA TYR A 75 6.94 -6.55 -16.28
C TYR A 75 7.80 -7.81 -16.31
N VAL A 76 7.58 -8.64 -17.33
CA VAL A 76 8.30 -9.90 -17.52
C VAL A 76 9.46 -9.70 -18.49
N LYS A 77 10.64 -10.19 -18.10
CA LYS A 77 11.86 -10.17 -18.91
C LYS A 77 12.29 -11.60 -19.23
N SER A 78 12.15 -11.98 -20.50
CA SER A 78 12.47 -13.34 -20.98
C SER A 78 13.92 -13.49 -21.46
N HIS A 79 14.57 -12.41 -21.91
CA HIS A 79 15.92 -12.45 -22.46
C HIS A 79 16.85 -11.44 -21.77
N ASN A 80 18.14 -11.78 -21.70
CA ASN A 80 19.17 -10.87 -21.23
C ASN A 80 19.64 -9.91 -22.35
N VAL A 81 20.57 -9.00 -22.01
CA VAL A 81 21.10 -8.00 -22.95
C VAL A 81 21.92 -8.60 -24.11
N TRP A 82 22.30 -9.87 -24.02
CA TRP A 82 23.05 -10.61 -25.04
C TRP A 82 22.14 -11.54 -25.88
N GLY A 83 20.81 -11.42 -25.75
CA GLY A 83 19.85 -12.23 -26.49
C GLY A 83 19.70 -13.68 -25.98
N LYS A 84 20.34 -14.05 -24.87
CA LYS A 84 20.13 -15.36 -24.24
C LYS A 84 18.84 -15.33 -23.42
N ARG A 85 17.96 -16.30 -23.66
CA ARG A 85 16.76 -16.52 -22.84
C ARG A 85 17.15 -16.92 -21.41
N TYR A 86 16.46 -16.40 -20.40
CA TYR A 86 16.59 -16.89 -19.03
C TYR A 86 15.99 -18.30 -18.91
N ASP A 87 16.50 -19.11 -17.98
CA ASP A 87 15.98 -20.46 -17.70
C ASP A 87 14.50 -20.42 -17.23
N TYR A 88 14.10 -19.30 -16.64
CA TYR A 88 12.74 -18.94 -16.25
C TYR A 88 12.52 -17.46 -16.53
N ASP A 89 11.30 -17.11 -16.96
CA ASP A 89 10.92 -15.74 -17.24
C ASP A 89 10.98 -14.91 -15.93
N ARG A 90 11.75 -13.82 -15.94
CA ARG A 90 11.98 -13.01 -14.73
C ARG A 90 10.89 -11.95 -14.58
N LEU A 91 10.24 -11.90 -13.42
CA LEU A 91 9.37 -10.78 -13.06
C LEU A 91 10.23 -9.64 -12.48
N VAL A 92 10.20 -8.50 -13.14
CA VAL A 92 10.89 -7.29 -12.68
C VAL A 92 9.88 -6.40 -11.98
N THR A 93 10.14 -6.09 -10.71
CA THR A 93 9.33 -5.21 -9.88
C THR A 93 10.19 -4.08 -9.31
N THR A 94 9.57 -2.98 -8.93
CA THR A 94 10.28 -1.90 -8.22
C THR A 94 10.42 -2.16 -6.74
N GLU A 95 11.14 -1.26 -6.07
CA GLU A 95 11.37 -1.34 -4.64
C GLU A 95 10.07 -1.14 -3.85
N GLY A 96 9.16 -0.26 -4.29
CA GLY A 96 7.84 -0.09 -3.68
C GLY A 96 7.08 -1.41 -3.59
N TRP A 97 7.06 -2.19 -4.68
CA TRP A 97 6.45 -3.52 -4.71
C TRP A 97 7.09 -4.49 -3.70
N LYS A 98 8.42 -4.50 -3.59
CA LYS A 98 9.14 -5.39 -2.67
C LYS A 98 8.88 -5.00 -1.20
N GLN A 99 8.90 -3.71 -0.91
CA GLN A 99 8.68 -3.19 0.45
C GLN A 99 7.24 -3.38 0.91
N LEU A 100 6.26 -3.19 0.03
CA LEU A 100 4.86 -3.51 0.31
C LEU A 100 4.69 -5.00 0.60
N GLY A 101 5.35 -5.87 -0.16
CA GLY A 101 5.35 -7.31 0.09
C GLY A 101 5.94 -7.68 1.46
N GLN A 102 7.09 -7.12 1.81
CA GLN A 102 7.70 -7.31 3.14
C GLN A 102 6.84 -6.76 4.28
N TRP A 103 6.23 -5.58 4.09
CA TRP A 103 5.29 -5.01 5.05
C TRP A 103 4.06 -5.90 5.22
N GLY A 104 3.57 -6.49 4.12
CA GLY A 104 2.53 -7.49 4.09
C GLY A 104 2.86 -8.73 4.95
N ALA A 105 4.02 -9.32 4.69
CA ALA A 105 4.51 -10.49 5.42
C ALA A 105 4.71 -10.22 6.92
N ARG A 106 5.26 -9.05 7.29
CA ARG A 106 5.45 -8.66 8.71
C ARG A 106 4.13 -8.53 9.45
N ASN A 107 3.10 -7.98 8.79
CA ASN A 107 1.76 -7.84 9.35
C ASN A 107 0.90 -9.11 9.19
N LYS A 108 1.51 -10.25 8.83
CA LYS A 108 0.86 -11.57 8.74
C LYS A 108 -0.37 -11.60 7.83
N TYR A 109 -0.40 -10.75 6.80
CA TYR A 109 -1.36 -10.90 5.70
C TYR A 109 -1.14 -12.20 4.92
N ASP A 110 0.06 -12.78 5.03
CA ASP A 110 0.46 -14.01 4.36
C ASP A 110 0.15 -15.23 5.24
N LEU A 111 -1.09 -15.72 5.16
CA LEU A 111 -1.41 -17.10 5.52
C LEU A 111 -0.95 -18.00 4.36
N GLU A 112 0.25 -18.57 4.50
CA GLU A 112 0.82 -19.72 3.77
C GLU A 112 0.96 -19.65 2.23
N ALA A 113 0.40 -18.66 1.52
CA ALA A 113 0.26 -18.73 0.07
C ALA A 113 1.44 -18.14 -0.75
N ASN A 114 2.19 -17.16 -0.25
CA ASN A 114 3.17 -16.42 -1.08
C ASN A 114 4.66 -16.72 -0.80
N SER A 115 4.99 -17.66 0.08
CA SER A 115 6.39 -18.07 0.33
C SER A 115 7.17 -18.38 -0.97
N LYS A 116 6.50 -18.93 -2.00
CA LYS A 116 7.12 -19.30 -3.28
C LYS A 116 7.36 -18.10 -4.22
N VAL A 117 6.59 -17.03 -4.10
CA VAL A 117 6.71 -15.85 -4.97
C VAL A 117 7.95 -15.03 -4.59
N TYR A 118 8.28 -14.95 -3.29
CA TYR A 118 9.46 -14.24 -2.82
C TYR A 118 10.78 -14.96 -3.08
N GLU A 119 10.79 -16.30 -3.13
CA GLU A 119 11.98 -17.07 -3.52
C GLU A 119 12.35 -16.86 -5.00
N ALA A 120 11.36 -16.64 -5.87
CA ALA A 120 11.58 -16.44 -7.30
C ALA A 120 12.09 -15.03 -7.67
N ALA A 121 12.03 -14.06 -6.74
CA ALA A 121 12.47 -12.68 -6.95
C ALA A 121 13.90 -12.38 -6.44
N ARG A 122 14.59 -13.39 -5.91
CA ARG A 122 16.02 -13.35 -5.56
C ARG A 122 16.89 -13.81 -6.73
#